data_AF-A0A0G0JE44-F1
#
_entry.id   AF-A0A0G0JE44-F1
#
_cell.length_a   1.000
_cell.length_b   1.000
_cell.length_c   1.000
_cell.angle_alpha   90.00
_cell.angle_beta   90.00
_cell.angle_gamma   90.00
#
_symmetry.space_group_name_H-M   'P 1'
#
loop_
_entity.id
_entity.type
_entity.pdbx_description
1 polymer ?
#
loop_
_entity_poly.entity_id
_entity_poly.type
_entity_poly.pdbx_seq_one_letter_code
_entity_poly.pdbx_strand_id
1 'polypeptide(L)'
;MNDKPLNTNLHKANLAKKDEFYTQLVDIEKELKHYKDQFRGKVVYCNCDDPYESNFFKYFAANFNALGLKKLITTTFDGSPVADQQLLFKDMEGLKPNGKEPFKIEIYEVPDKNNDGAIDLSDIEWLLKHEKNSSTPLKKDGHGDFRSDECIELLKEADIVVTNPPFSLFREYVAQLMEYNKKFLILGDQNAITYKEIFKFIKENKLWFGYDNGGTKWFQVPDDYDIPTESRKKIKNGIKYFSMGRIMWYTNLDTTKRHEEFTLYKKYSQEEYLKYDSFDAIEVSKVVDIPKDYTGLMGVPITFLDKYNPDQFEIVGMSSGNIVGEYFFGGVHIINGKMKYARVIIKNKK
;
A
#
# COMPACT_ATOMS: atom_id res chain seq x y z
N MET A 1 -46.87 17.90 -11.94
CA MET A 1 -46.24 16.56 -11.85
C MET A 1 -44.77 16.78 -12.16
N ASN A 2 -43.93 16.74 -11.13
CA ASN A 2 -42.49 16.95 -11.25
C ASN A 2 -41.79 15.59 -11.26
N ASP A 3 -41.20 15.23 -12.40
CA ASP A 3 -40.40 14.03 -12.54
C ASP A 3 -39.02 14.22 -11.88
N LYS A 4 -38.71 13.30 -10.97
CA LYS A 4 -37.37 13.09 -10.40
C LYS A 4 -36.47 12.42 -11.44
N PRO A 5 -35.21 12.85 -11.64
CA PRO A 5 -34.30 12.10 -12.47
C PRO A 5 -33.83 10.84 -11.72
N LEU A 6 -34.09 9.69 -12.34
CA LEU A 6 -33.61 8.38 -11.92
C LEU A 6 -32.08 8.27 -12.03
N ASN A 7 -31.49 7.60 -11.04
CA ASN A 7 -30.15 7.03 -10.97
C ASN A 7 -29.48 6.72 -12.34
N THR A 8 -28.70 7.66 -12.86
CA THR A 8 -27.81 7.47 -14.03
C THR A 8 -26.36 7.20 -13.65
N ASN A 9 -26.02 7.12 -12.36
CA ASN A 9 -24.64 6.92 -11.89
C ASN A 9 -24.13 5.47 -11.87
N LEU A 10 -24.92 4.50 -12.33
CA LEU A 10 -24.56 3.07 -12.33
C LEU A 10 -23.78 2.60 -13.57
N HIS A 11 -23.57 3.45 -14.58
CA HIS A 11 -22.75 3.11 -15.76
C HIS A 11 -21.24 3.40 -15.61
N LYS A 12 -20.76 3.76 -14.41
CA LYS A 12 -19.32 3.83 -14.09
C LYS A 12 -18.68 2.44 -13.84
N ALA A 13 -19.30 1.38 -14.34
CA ALA A 13 -18.75 0.02 -14.36
C ALA A 13 -17.57 -0.16 -15.34
N ASN A 14 -17.04 0.92 -15.93
CA ASN A 14 -15.73 0.94 -16.63
C ASN A 14 -14.56 1.36 -15.70
N LEU A 15 -14.79 1.58 -14.40
CA LEU A 15 -13.75 1.99 -13.44
C LEU A 15 -12.70 0.90 -13.15
N ALA A 16 -12.97 -0.37 -13.43
CA ALA A 16 -12.01 -1.46 -13.22
C ALA A 16 -10.75 -1.35 -14.13
N LYS A 17 -10.76 -0.48 -15.14
CA LYS A 17 -9.68 -0.35 -16.13
C LYS A 17 -8.66 0.75 -15.83
N LYS A 18 -8.76 1.46 -14.70
CA LYS A 18 -7.94 2.66 -14.40
C LYS A 18 -7.31 2.67 -13.00
N ASP A 19 -7.04 1.51 -12.42
CA ASP A 19 -6.37 1.37 -11.12
C ASP A 19 -4.84 1.21 -11.23
N GLU A 20 -4.28 1.39 -12.42
CA GLU A 20 -2.84 1.21 -12.68
C GLU A 20 -2.05 2.47 -12.35
N PHE A 21 -1.28 2.39 -11.26
CA PHE A 21 -0.46 3.49 -10.76
C PHE A 21 0.98 3.02 -10.63
N TYR A 22 1.85 3.46 -11.54
CA TYR A 22 3.28 3.16 -11.44
C TYR A 22 3.88 3.96 -10.31
N THR A 23 4.38 3.24 -9.30
CA THR A 23 5.09 3.83 -8.16
C THR A 23 6.48 4.25 -8.61
N GLN A 24 6.91 5.45 -8.24
CA GLN A 24 8.25 5.91 -8.60
C GLN A 24 9.32 5.26 -7.74
N LEU A 25 10.47 4.96 -8.34
CA LEU A 25 11.63 4.39 -7.67
C LEU A 25 12.06 5.24 -6.45
N VAL A 26 12.04 6.56 -6.55
CA VAL A 26 12.41 7.46 -5.43
C VAL A 26 11.50 7.30 -4.21
N ASP A 27 10.21 7.01 -4.40
CA ASP A 27 9.27 6.81 -3.30
C ASP A 27 9.51 5.43 -2.65
N ILE A 28 9.89 4.43 -3.45
CA ILE A 28 10.29 3.10 -2.99
C ILE A 28 11.60 3.17 -2.18
N GLU A 29 12.63 3.85 -2.68
CA GLU A 29 13.92 4.01 -2.02
C GLU A 29 13.81 4.72 -0.66
N LYS A 30 12.99 5.79 -0.61
CA LYS A 30 12.72 6.54 0.63
C LYS A 30 12.08 5.68 1.70
N GLU A 31 11.20 4.76 1.33
CA GLU A 31 10.55 3.84 2.25
C GLU A 31 11.48 2.69 2.64
N LEU A 32 12.00 1.94 1.65
CA LEU A 32 12.72 0.68 1.88
C LEU A 32 14.03 0.83 2.64
N LYS A 33 14.66 2.02 2.65
CA LYS A 33 15.86 2.28 3.44
C LYS A 33 15.69 2.00 4.94
N HIS A 34 14.46 2.00 5.45
CA HIS A 34 14.13 1.76 6.86
C HIS A 34 14.00 0.28 7.25
N TYR A 35 14.10 -0.64 6.29
CA TYR A 35 13.77 -2.06 6.47
C TYR A 35 14.92 -3.02 6.12
N LYS A 36 16.08 -2.50 5.69
CA LYS A 36 17.18 -3.28 5.07
C LYS A 36 17.54 -4.56 5.82
N ASP A 37 17.71 -4.48 7.15
CA ASP A 37 18.13 -5.63 7.94
C ASP A 37 17.11 -6.77 7.97
N GLN A 38 15.81 -6.44 7.82
CA GLN A 38 14.73 -7.44 7.81
C GLN A 38 14.68 -8.25 6.50
N PHE A 39 15.35 -7.79 5.44
CA PHE A 39 15.41 -8.46 4.13
C PHE A 39 16.56 -9.47 3.99
N ARG A 40 17.54 -9.44 4.90
CA ARG A 40 18.72 -10.32 4.81
C ARG A 40 18.32 -11.79 4.88
N GLY A 41 18.76 -12.57 3.89
CA GLY A 41 18.49 -13.99 3.75
C GLY A 41 17.04 -14.32 3.43
N LYS A 42 16.23 -13.33 3.00
CA LYS A 42 14.80 -13.52 2.71
C LYS A 42 14.52 -13.75 1.24
N VAL A 43 13.43 -14.48 1.00
CA VAL A 43 12.76 -14.55 -0.31
C VAL A 43 11.78 -13.40 -0.41
N VAL A 44 12.01 -12.49 -1.36
CA VAL A 44 11.12 -11.34 -1.62
C VAL A 44 10.28 -11.63 -2.84
N TYR A 45 8.97 -11.38 -2.73
CA TYR A 45 8.03 -11.49 -3.85
C TYR A 45 7.43 -10.13 -4.18
N CYS A 46 7.66 -9.69 -5.41
CA CYS A 46 7.11 -8.47 -5.99
C CYS A 46 6.14 -8.86 -7.10
N ASN A 47 4.96 -9.40 -6.77
CA ASN A 47 3.94 -9.62 -7.79
C ASN A 47 3.54 -8.27 -8.42
N CYS A 48 3.44 -8.24 -9.74
CA CYS A 48 3.11 -7.03 -10.49
C CYS A 48 2.45 -7.38 -11.82
N ASP A 49 1.99 -6.36 -12.51
CA ASP A 49 1.40 -6.53 -13.83
C ASP A 49 2.46 -6.77 -14.91
N ASP A 50 3.57 -6.02 -14.85
CA ASP A 50 4.73 -6.20 -15.73
C ASP A 50 6.04 -6.08 -14.94
N PRO A 51 6.81 -7.17 -14.78
CA PRO A 51 8.13 -7.17 -14.15
C PRO A 51 9.10 -6.14 -14.73
N TYR A 52 9.05 -5.92 -16.06
CA TYR A 52 9.96 -5.01 -16.74
C TYR A 52 9.66 -3.53 -16.44
N GLU A 53 8.44 -3.24 -16.00
CA GLU A 53 8.02 -1.88 -15.65
C GLU A 53 7.97 -1.63 -14.14
N SER A 54 7.95 -2.71 -13.35
CA SER A 54 7.88 -2.64 -11.90
C SER A 54 9.14 -2.02 -11.29
N ASN A 55 9.05 -0.79 -10.79
CA ASN A 55 10.12 -0.17 -10.01
C ASN A 55 10.42 -0.91 -8.70
N PHE A 56 9.48 -1.73 -8.19
CA PHE A 56 9.76 -2.61 -7.05
C PHE A 56 10.75 -3.70 -7.45
N PHE A 57 10.50 -4.39 -8.56
CA PHE A 57 11.41 -5.40 -9.08
C PHE A 57 12.78 -4.79 -9.40
N LYS A 58 12.82 -3.65 -10.12
CA LYS A 58 14.06 -2.93 -10.42
C LYS A 58 14.86 -2.59 -9.16
N TYR A 59 14.20 -2.09 -8.11
CA TYR A 59 14.85 -1.79 -6.84
C TYR A 59 15.47 -3.04 -6.20
N PHE A 60 14.70 -4.11 -6.03
CA PHE A 60 15.20 -5.30 -5.34
C PHE A 60 16.25 -6.05 -6.16
N ALA A 61 16.13 -6.07 -7.48
CA ALA A 61 17.15 -6.66 -8.35
C ALA A 61 18.46 -5.87 -8.26
N ALA A 62 18.42 -4.52 -8.33
CA ALA A 62 19.62 -3.68 -8.25
C ALA A 62 20.27 -3.70 -6.86
N ASN A 63 19.50 -4.02 -5.82
CA ASN A 63 19.97 -4.08 -4.45
C ASN A 63 20.09 -5.53 -3.93
N PHE A 64 20.02 -6.55 -4.80
CA PHE A 64 19.91 -7.95 -4.37
C PHE A 64 21.02 -8.36 -3.39
N ASN A 65 22.29 -8.15 -3.79
CA ASN A 65 23.44 -8.48 -2.95
C ASN A 65 23.59 -7.51 -1.76
N ALA A 66 23.31 -6.23 -1.96
CA ALA A 66 23.40 -5.22 -0.90
C ALA A 66 22.40 -5.47 0.25
N LEU A 67 21.20 -5.95 -0.08
CA LEU A 67 20.18 -6.41 0.88
C LEU A 67 20.46 -7.83 1.39
N GLY A 68 21.35 -8.57 0.72
CA GLY A 68 21.67 -9.96 1.02
C GLY A 68 20.47 -10.87 0.85
N LEU A 69 19.67 -10.68 -0.20
CA LEU A 69 18.49 -11.50 -0.47
C LEU A 69 18.88 -12.95 -0.74
N LYS A 70 17.99 -13.87 -0.38
CA LYS A 70 18.12 -15.29 -0.74
C LYS A 70 17.58 -15.53 -2.15
N LYS A 71 16.48 -14.88 -2.49
CA LYS A 71 15.78 -15.03 -3.77
C LYS A 71 14.84 -13.83 -3.99
N LEU A 72 14.69 -13.43 -5.25
CA LEU A 72 13.72 -12.44 -5.69
C LEU A 72 12.77 -13.10 -6.69
N ILE A 73 11.47 -12.96 -6.45
CA ILE A 73 10.40 -13.48 -7.30
C ILE A 73 9.59 -12.30 -7.82
N THR A 74 9.19 -12.34 -9.07
CA THR A 74 8.19 -11.43 -9.64
C THR A 74 7.34 -12.20 -10.65
N THR A 75 6.11 -11.75 -10.87
CA THR A 75 5.17 -12.32 -11.84
C THR A 75 4.65 -11.25 -12.77
N THR A 76 4.02 -11.70 -13.85
CA THR A 76 3.36 -10.88 -14.86
C THR A 76 1.87 -11.21 -14.88
N PHE A 77 1.02 -10.19 -15.00
CA PHE A 77 -0.44 -10.33 -15.18
C PHE A 77 -0.81 -10.01 -16.63
N ASP A 78 -1.45 -10.95 -17.33
CA ASP A 78 -1.72 -10.81 -18.77
C ASP A 78 -2.92 -9.91 -19.10
N GLY A 79 -3.68 -9.49 -18.08
CA GLY A 79 -4.86 -8.62 -18.22
C GLY A 79 -4.56 -7.11 -18.12
N SER A 80 -3.30 -6.69 -18.01
CA SER A 80 -2.95 -5.26 -17.91
C SER A 80 -3.16 -4.51 -19.24
N PRO A 81 -3.92 -3.41 -19.28
CA PRO A 81 -4.12 -2.60 -20.50
C PRO A 81 -2.88 -1.80 -20.93
N VAL A 82 -1.80 -1.80 -20.14
CA VAL A 82 -0.66 -0.86 -20.25
C VAL A 82 0.69 -1.56 -20.37
N ALA A 83 0.71 -2.90 -20.52
CA ALA A 83 1.90 -3.59 -21.02
C ALA A 83 2.41 -2.86 -22.28
N ASP A 84 3.71 -2.54 -22.33
CA ASP A 84 4.44 -1.88 -23.43
C ASP A 84 4.58 -0.33 -23.41
N GLN A 85 4.43 0.35 -22.26
CA GLN A 85 4.50 1.84 -22.21
C GLN A 85 5.78 2.51 -21.67
N GLN A 86 6.71 1.87 -20.93
CA GLN A 86 8.01 2.49 -20.61
C GLN A 86 9.20 1.89 -21.38
N LEU A 87 10.04 2.80 -21.84
CA LEU A 87 11.03 2.61 -22.90
C LEU A 87 12.36 1.99 -22.44
N LEU A 88 12.51 1.61 -21.16
CA LEU A 88 13.82 1.23 -20.62
C LEU A 88 14.29 -0.15 -21.09
N PHE A 89 13.37 -1.03 -21.50
CA PHE A 89 13.68 -2.41 -21.86
C PHE A 89 13.08 -2.85 -23.20
N LYS A 90 12.97 -1.93 -24.17
CA LYS A 90 12.43 -2.24 -25.51
C LYS A 90 13.13 -3.42 -26.19
N ASP A 91 14.41 -3.61 -25.92
CA ASP A 91 15.20 -4.70 -26.50
C ASP A 91 15.06 -6.03 -25.73
N MET A 92 14.21 -6.10 -24.70
CA MET A 92 13.93 -7.31 -23.91
C MET A 92 12.69 -8.10 -24.38
N GLU A 93 12.05 -7.70 -25.49
CA GLU A 93 10.95 -8.45 -26.11
C GLU A 93 11.31 -9.92 -26.40
N GLY A 94 12.58 -10.22 -26.68
CA GLY A 94 13.07 -11.58 -26.96
C GLY A 94 13.15 -12.52 -25.76
N LEU A 95 12.87 -12.04 -24.54
CA LEU A 95 12.83 -12.83 -23.30
C LEU A 95 11.42 -13.11 -22.79
N LYS A 96 10.42 -12.42 -23.35
CA LYS A 96 9.02 -12.78 -23.13
C LYS A 96 8.83 -14.19 -23.72
N PRO A 97 8.24 -15.15 -22.99
CA PRO A 97 7.76 -16.38 -23.62
C PRO A 97 6.89 -15.99 -24.82
N ASN A 98 6.99 -16.70 -25.94
CA ASN A 98 6.32 -16.33 -27.20
C ASN A 98 4.85 -15.90 -26.98
N GLY A 99 4.55 -14.60 -26.99
CA GLY A 99 3.20 -14.05 -26.82
C GLY A 99 3.00 -13.17 -25.57
N LYS A 100 1.72 -12.96 -25.20
CA LYS A 100 1.27 -12.24 -23.99
C LYS A 100 1.06 -13.17 -22.80
N GLU A 101 1.78 -14.28 -22.75
CA GLU A 101 1.52 -15.32 -21.75
C GLU A 101 2.03 -14.87 -20.38
N PRO A 102 1.28 -15.10 -19.28
CA PRO A 102 1.74 -14.78 -17.94
C PRO A 102 2.99 -15.61 -17.62
N PHE A 103 3.94 -15.02 -16.90
CA PHE A 103 5.20 -15.68 -16.54
C PHE A 103 5.69 -15.21 -15.18
N LYS A 104 6.68 -15.93 -14.64
CA LYS A 104 7.42 -15.55 -13.44
C LYS A 104 8.90 -15.36 -13.75
N ILE A 105 9.55 -14.48 -13.01
CA ILE A 105 11.01 -14.36 -12.97
C ILE A 105 11.50 -14.72 -11.57
N GLU A 106 12.55 -15.53 -11.51
CA GLU A 106 13.21 -15.93 -10.27
C GLU A 106 14.70 -15.64 -10.34
N ILE A 107 15.20 -14.80 -9.43
CA ILE A 107 16.61 -14.44 -9.32
C ILE A 107 17.16 -15.02 -8.02
N TYR A 108 18.25 -15.78 -8.13
CA TYR A 108 18.95 -16.41 -7.00
C TYR A 108 20.33 -15.78 -6.75
N GLU A 109 20.93 -15.21 -7.78
CA GLU A 109 22.21 -14.52 -7.73
C GLU A 109 22.22 -13.38 -8.76
N VAL A 110 22.91 -12.29 -8.44
CA VAL A 110 23.22 -11.22 -9.40
C VAL A 110 24.73 -11.07 -9.43
N PRO A 111 25.43 -11.64 -10.43
CA PRO A 111 26.85 -11.46 -10.61
C PRO A 111 27.15 -10.07 -11.19
N ASP A 112 28.20 -9.42 -10.70
CA ASP A 112 28.82 -8.25 -11.35
C ASP A 112 29.48 -8.74 -12.66
N LYS A 113 28.82 -8.50 -13.80
CA LYS A 113 29.25 -9.02 -15.11
C LYS A 113 30.06 -7.99 -15.88
N ASN A 114 29.82 -6.71 -15.65
CA ASN A 114 30.58 -5.64 -16.27
C ASN A 114 31.93 -5.38 -15.55
N ASN A 115 32.17 -6.02 -14.39
CA ASN A 115 33.37 -5.92 -13.55
C ASN A 115 33.66 -4.48 -13.08
N ASP A 116 32.63 -3.65 -12.95
CA ASP A 116 32.77 -2.26 -12.50
C ASP A 116 32.74 -2.12 -10.96
N GLY A 117 32.47 -3.22 -10.25
CA GLY A 117 32.41 -3.29 -8.79
C GLY A 117 31.08 -2.84 -8.19
N ALA A 118 30.11 -2.45 -9.02
CA ALA A 118 28.73 -2.18 -8.65
C ALA A 118 27.81 -3.26 -9.25
N ILE A 119 26.59 -3.35 -8.72
CA ILE A 119 25.52 -4.12 -9.35
C ILE A 119 24.49 -3.09 -9.75
N ASP A 120 24.29 -2.95 -11.05
CA ASP A 120 23.37 -1.96 -11.58
C ASP A 120 22.35 -2.57 -12.54
N LEU A 121 21.55 -1.69 -13.16
CA LEU A 121 20.52 -2.11 -14.09
C LEU A 121 21.09 -2.83 -15.33
N SER A 122 22.35 -2.59 -15.70
CA SER A 122 23.00 -3.23 -16.83
C SER A 122 23.33 -4.70 -16.56
N ASP A 123 23.75 -5.06 -15.34
CA ASP A 123 23.97 -6.45 -14.94
C ASP A 123 22.66 -7.24 -14.90
N ILE A 124 21.58 -6.60 -14.44
CA ILE A 124 20.23 -7.20 -14.42
C ILE A 124 19.72 -7.39 -15.83
N GLU A 125 19.87 -6.39 -16.69
CA GLU A 125 19.49 -6.49 -18.10
C GLU A 125 20.29 -7.60 -18.78
N TRP A 126 21.59 -7.73 -18.48
CA TRP A 126 22.40 -8.83 -18.96
C TRP A 126 21.89 -10.19 -18.47
N LEU A 127 21.60 -10.32 -17.16
CA LEU A 127 21.11 -11.55 -16.54
C LEU A 127 19.79 -11.99 -17.17
N LEU A 128 18.86 -11.07 -17.33
CA LEU A 128 17.59 -11.33 -17.99
C LEU A 128 17.84 -11.77 -19.45
N LYS A 129 18.74 -11.10 -20.20
CA LYS A 129 19.06 -11.40 -21.61
C LYS A 129 19.74 -12.74 -21.85
N HIS A 130 20.59 -13.20 -20.94
CA HIS A 130 21.49 -14.32 -21.18
C HIS A 130 21.12 -15.58 -20.39
N GLU A 131 20.39 -15.44 -19.29
CA GLU A 131 19.92 -16.58 -18.51
C GLU A 131 18.49 -16.95 -18.90
N LYS A 132 18.38 -17.78 -19.95
CA LYS A 132 17.11 -18.32 -20.47
C LYS A 132 16.24 -19.04 -19.43
N ASN A 133 16.79 -19.41 -18.27
CA ASN A 133 16.07 -20.10 -17.20
C ASN A 133 15.53 -19.15 -16.11
N SER A 134 15.74 -17.84 -16.22
CA SER A 134 15.22 -16.87 -15.25
C SER A 134 13.71 -16.67 -15.38
N SER A 135 13.16 -16.84 -16.59
CA SER A 135 11.73 -16.66 -16.92
C SER A 135 11.05 -18.02 -17.16
N THR A 136 9.97 -18.29 -16.43
CA THR A 136 9.16 -19.51 -16.58
C THR A 136 7.69 -19.14 -16.83
N PRO A 137 7.04 -19.67 -17.89
CA PRO A 137 5.62 -19.45 -18.11
C PRO A 137 4.77 -19.93 -16.93
N LEU A 138 3.73 -19.16 -16.61
CA LEU A 138 2.65 -19.57 -15.72
C LEU A 138 1.53 -20.24 -16.55
N LYS A 139 0.72 -21.08 -15.93
CA LYS A 139 -0.51 -21.62 -16.54
C LYS A 139 -1.43 -20.48 -16.94
N LYS A 140 -1.92 -20.56 -18.17
CA LYS A 140 -2.77 -19.56 -18.80
C LYS A 140 -4.07 -19.33 -18.03
N ASP A 141 -4.64 -20.36 -17.41
CA ASP A 141 -5.95 -20.29 -16.76
C ASP A 141 -5.97 -19.34 -15.55
N GLY A 142 -4.81 -19.07 -14.95
CA GLY A 142 -4.66 -18.18 -13.80
C GLY A 142 -4.32 -16.73 -14.14
N HIS A 143 -3.92 -16.45 -15.39
CA HIS A 143 -3.65 -15.10 -15.91
C HIS A 143 -2.61 -14.26 -15.13
N GLY A 144 -1.91 -14.85 -14.14
CA GLY A 144 -1.06 -14.13 -13.19
C GLY A 144 -1.81 -13.49 -12.01
N ASP A 145 -3.11 -13.74 -11.85
CA ASP A 145 -3.90 -13.25 -10.70
C ASP A 145 -3.30 -13.81 -9.41
N PHE A 146 -3.17 -12.96 -8.37
CA PHE A 146 -2.62 -13.34 -7.07
C PHE A 146 -3.43 -14.46 -6.37
N ARG A 147 -4.68 -14.68 -6.80
CA ARG A 147 -5.55 -15.76 -6.32
C ARG A 147 -5.30 -17.10 -6.99
N SER A 148 -4.58 -17.12 -8.13
CA SER A 148 -4.31 -18.36 -8.85
C SER A 148 -3.41 -19.30 -8.03
N ASP A 149 -3.60 -20.61 -8.19
CA ASP A 149 -2.84 -21.62 -7.43
C ASP A 149 -1.33 -21.42 -7.58
N GLU A 150 -0.85 -21.05 -8.77
CA GLU A 150 0.57 -20.83 -9.01
C GLU A 150 1.12 -19.60 -8.29
N CYS A 151 0.39 -18.48 -8.33
CA CYS A 151 0.76 -17.30 -7.55
C CYS A 151 0.70 -17.57 -6.04
N ILE A 152 -0.20 -18.43 -5.59
CA ILE A 152 -0.28 -18.89 -4.20
C ILE A 152 0.93 -19.76 -3.83
N GLU A 153 1.41 -20.65 -4.70
CA GLU A 153 2.64 -21.41 -4.45
C GLU A 153 3.88 -20.50 -4.35
N LEU A 154 3.98 -19.48 -5.20
CA LEU A 154 5.02 -18.45 -5.10
C LEU A 154 4.89 -17.64 -3.81
N LEU A 155 3.67 -17.28 -3.42
CA LEU A 155 3.40 -16.59 -2.15
C LEU A 155 3.83 -17.46 -0.97
N LYS A 156 3.54 -18.76 -0.98
CA LYS A 156 3.93 -19.70 0.07
C LYS A 156 5.45 -19.77 0.21
N GLU A 157 6.19 -19.71 -0.88
CA GLU A 157 7.66 -19.67 -0.87
C GLU A 157 8.20 -18.35 -0.31
N ALA A 158 7.55 -17.22 -0.59
CA ALA A 158 8.02 -15.90 -0.18
C ALA A 158 8.00 -15.68 1.34
N ASP A 159 9.01 -14.98 1.86
CA ASP A 159 9.01 -14.51 3.24
C ASP A 159 8.34 -13.13 3.35
N ILE A 160 8.65 -12.25 2.39
CA ILE A 160 8.21 -10.86 2.37
C ILE A 160 7.61 -10.50 1.01
N VAL A 161 6.44 -9.86 1.01
CA VAL A 161 5.79 -9.33 -0.18
C VAL A 161 5.91 -7.82 -0.25
N VAL A 162 6.38 -7.27 -1.38
CA VAL A 162 6.53 -5.81 -1.55
C VAL A 162 6.01 -5.38 -2.91
N THR A 163 4.89 -4.65 -2.93
CA THR A 163 4.21 -4.27 -4.19
C THR A 163 3.21 -3.11 -4.03
N ASN A 164 2.65 -2.64 -5.14
CA ASN A 164 1.49 -1.75 -5.20
C ASN A 164 0.27 -2.54 -5.75
N PRO A 165 -0.55 -3.18 -4.90
CA PRO A 165 -1.69 -3.96 -5.36
C PRO A 165 -2.82 -3.06 -5.89
N PRO A 166 -3.72 -3.58 -6.75
CA PRO A 166 -4.92 -2.86 -7.16
C PRO A 166 -5.76 -2.46 -5.93
N PHE A 167 -6.08 -1.17 -5.78
CA PHE A 167 -6.75 -0.68 -4.57
C PHE A 167 -8.15 -1.24 -4.40
N SER A 168 -8.83 -1.58 -5.50
CA SER A 168 -10.12 -2.28 -5.49
C SER A 168 -10.04 -3.68 -4.87
N LEU A 169 -8.88 -4.34 -4.92
CA LEU A 169 -8.63 -5.68 -4.39
C LEU A 169 -7.85 -5.68 -3.07
N PHE A 170 -7.50 -4.50 -2.55
CA PHE A 170 -6.62 -4.33 -1.39
C PHE A 170 -7.07 -5.12 -0.15
N ARG A 171 -8.37 -5.13 0.17
CA ARG A 171 -8.91 -5.84 1.35
C ARG A 171 -8.68 -7.34 1.26
N GLU A 172 -8.97 -7.92 0.10
CA GLU A 172 -8.82 -9.35 -0.15
C GLU A 172 -7.34 -9.73 -0.19
N TYR A 173 -6.53 -8.90 -0.82
CA TYR A 173 -5.09 -9.11 -0.88
C TYR A 173 -4.44 -9.10 0.51
N VAL A 174 -4.74 -8.10 1.36
CA VAL A 174 -4.26 -8.08 2.75
C VAL A 174 -4.75 -9.30 3.54
N ALA A 175 -6.01 -9.74 3.35
CA ALA A 175 -6.53 -10.93 4.01
C ALA A 175 -5.72 -12.18 3.62
N GLN A 176 -5.41 -12.35 2.33
CA GLN A 176 -4.57 -13.45 1.85
C GLN A 176 -3.15 -13.38 2.44
N LEU A 177 -2.50 -12.21 2.44
CA LEU A 177 -1.17 -12.05 3.03
C LEU A 177 -1.15 -12.43 4.53
N MET A 178 -2.21 -12.05 5.27
CA MET A 178 -2.36 -12.41 6.68
C MET A 178 -2.63 -13.90 6.87
N GLU A 179 -3.47 -14.52 6.03
CA GLU A 179 -3.76 -15.96 6.05
C GLU A 179 -2.50 -16.81 5.88
N TYR A 180 -1.64 -16.42 4.93
CA TYR A 180 -0.35 -17.07 4.70
C TYR A 180 0.77 -16.60 5.63
N ASN A 181 0.47 -15.81 6.66
CA ASN A 181 1.41 -15.27 7.65
C ASN A 181 2.62 -14.55 7.03
N LYS A 182 2.40 -13.80 5.95
CA LYS A 182 3.47 -13.12 5.23
C LYS A 182 3.82 -11.80 5.89
N LYS A 183 5.11 -11.48 5.85
CA LYS A 183 5.55 -10.11 6.07
C LYS A 183 5.32 -9.32 4.78
N PHE A 184 4.99 -8.04 4.89
CA PHE A 184 4.75 -7.24 3.69
C PHE A 184 4.92 -5.74 3.88
N LEU A 185 5.17 -5.06 2.77
CA LEU A 185 5.14 -3.61 2.64
C LEU A 185 4.44 -3.26 1.32
N ILE A 186 3.24 -2.69 1.40
CA ILE A 186 2.39 -2.46 0.23
C ILE A 186 1.78 -1.07 0.23
N LEU A 187 1.43 -0.56 -0.94
CA LEU A 187 0.66 0.68 -1.05
C LEU A 187 -0.84 0.41 -0.96
N GLY A 188 -1.57 1.35 -0.36
CA GLY A 188 -3.03 1.29 -0.28
C GLY A 188 -3.64 2.66 -0.01
N ASP A 189 -4.95 2.78 -0.21
CA ASP A 189 -5.69 3.98 0.12
C ASP A 189 -5.90 4.11 1.64
N GLN A 190 -5.71 5.30 2.21
CA GLN A 190 -5.93 5.58 3.64
C GLN A 190 -7.37 5.25 4.09
N ASN A 191 -8.36 5.37 3.21
CA ASN A 191 -9.73 5.02 3.53
C ASN A 191 -9.91 3.52 3.80
N ALA A 192 -8.93 2.67 3.44
CA ALA A 192 -8.96 1.25 3.74
C ALA A 192 -9.06 0.96 5.25
N ILE A 193 -8.55 1.87 6.10
CA ILE A 193 -8.72 1.83 7.56
C ILE A 193 -10.19 1.68 7.96
N THR A 194 -11.11 2.24 7.16
CA THR A 194 -12.53 2.26 7.51
C THR A 194 -13.26 0.93 7.26
N TYR A 195 -12.61 -0.02 6.60
CA TYR A 195 -13.15 -1.35 6.36
C TYR A 195 -12.88 -2.26 7.55
N LYS A 196 -13.91 -3.02 7.95
CA LYS A 196 -13.88 -3.90 9.12
C LYS A 196 -12.69 -4.87 9.12
N GLU A 197 -12.39 -5.48 7.98
CA GLU A 197 -11.34 -6.51 7.86
C GLU A 197 -9.94 -5.92 8.02
N ILE A 198 -9.74 -4.67 7.57
CA ILE A 198 -8.46 -3.98 7.70
C ILE A 198 -8.29 -3.42 9.11
N PHE A 199 -9.33 -2.78 9.63
CA PHE A 199 -9.30 -2.21 10.98
C PHE A 199 -9.07 -3.26 12.05
N LYS A 200 -9.61 -4.47 11.87
CA LYS A 200 -9.32 -5.63 12.71
C LYS A 200 -7.81 -5.80 12.93
N PHE A 201 -7.04 -5.88 11.85
CA PHE A 201 -5.59 -6.08 11.93
C PHE A 201 -4.87 -4.88 12.55
N ILE A 202 -5.36 -3.66 12.32
CA ILE A 202 -4.80 -2.45 12.93
C ILE A 202 -5.00 -2.48 14.46
N LYS A 203 -6.23 -2.74 14.92
CA LYS A 203 -6.58 -2.82 16.34
C LYS A 203 -5.80 -3.93 17.05
N GLU A 204 -5.61 -5.07 16.38
CA GLU A 204 -4.82 -6.20 16.89
C GLU A 204 -3.30 -5.98 16.80
N ASN A 205 -2.83 -4.78 16.40
CA ASN A 205 -1.42 -4.46 16.20
C ASN A 205 -0.69 -5.40 15.22
N LYS A 206 -1.40 -5.88 14.20
CA LYS A 206 -0.88 -6.75 13.12
C LYS A 206 -0.67 -6.01 11.79
N LEU A 207 -1.21 -4.81 11.65
CA LEU A 207 -1.08 -3.96 10.48
C LEU A 207 -0.92 -2.50 10.90
N TRP A 208 0.04 -1.79 10.32
CA TRP A 208 0.28 -0.37 10.58
C TRP A 208 0.78 0.35 9.33
N PHE A 209 1.01 1.65 9.47
CA PHE A 209 1.57 2.49 8.41
C PHE A 209 3.10 2.44 8.36
N GLY A 210 3.64 2.54 7.16
CA GLY A 210 5.07 2.67 6.90
C GLY A 210 5.64 4.06 7.21
N TYR A 211 6.87 4.29 6.75
CA TYR A 211 7.68 5.44 7.12
C TYR A 211 7.28 6.73 6.39
N ASP A 212 7.24 6.71 5.06
CA ASP A 212 7.09 7.88 4.20
C ASP A 212 5.63 8.12 3.77
N ASN A 213 4.75 8.41 4.74
CA ASN A 213 3.33 8.69 4.50
C ASN A 213 2.97 10.19 4.51
N GLY A 214 3.93 11.07 4.84
CA GLY A 214 3.76 12.53 4.78
C GLY A 214 4.07 13.17 3.42
N GLY A 215 4.66 12.43 2.49
CA GLY A 215 5.11 12.93 1.19
C GLY A 215 4.07 12.90 0.07
N THR A 216 4.29 13.72 -0.95
CA THR A 216 3.51 13.71 -2.21
C THR A 216 4.03 12.59 -3.11
N LYS A 217 3.33 11.46 -3.15
CA LYS A 217 3.56 10.40 -4.13
C LYS A 217 2.92 10.75 -5.47
N TRP A 218 3.64 10.49 -6.54
CA TRP A 218 3.23 10.82 -7.90
C TRP A 218 3.22 9.54 -8.73
N PHE A 219 2.06 9.21 -9.27
CA PHE A 219 1.86 7.99 -10.04
C PHE A 219 1.72 8.35 -11.51
N GLN A 220 2.41 7.64 -12.40
CA GLN A 220 2.13 7.74 -13.83
C GLN A 220 0.72 7.20 -14.09
N VAL A 221 -0.03 7.91 -14.94
CA VAL A 221 -1.38 7.51 -15.36
C VAL A 221 -1.52 7.63 -16.88
N PRO A 222 -2.45 6.89 -17.50
CA PRO A 222 -2.74 7.04 -18.93
C PRO A 222 -3.09 8.48 -19.32
N ASP A 223 -2.80 8.87 -20.56
CA ASP A 223 -3.05 10.24 -21.05
C ASP A 223 -4.52 10.63 -20.98
N ASP A 224 -5.42 9.67 -21.21
CA ASP A 224 -6.88 9.81 -21.15
C ASP A 224 -7.44 9.73 -19.71
N TYR A 225 -6.58 9.59 -18.68
CA TYR A 225 -7.01 9.56 -17.30
C TYR A 225 -7.52 10.94 -16.86
N ASP A 226 -8.76 11.01 -16.42
CA ASP A 226 -9.37 12.27 -15.96
C ASP A 226 -8.88 12.61 -14.54
N ILE A 227 -8.25 13.78 -14.39
CA ILE A 227 -7.74 14.26 -13.11
C ILE A 227 -8.53 15.53 -12.76
N PRO A 228 -9.46 15.47 -11.80
CA PRO A 228 -10.33 16.61 -11.48
C PRO A 228 -9.61 17.74 -10.75
N THR A 229 -8.43 17.48 -10.17
CA THR A 229 -7.70 18.44 -9.33
C THR A 229 -6.37 18.81 -9.97
N GLU A 230 -6.29 19.98 -10.59
CA GLU A 230 -5.09 20.44 -11.30
C GLU A 230 -3.85 20.52 -10.41
N SER A 231 -3.98 20.88 -9.12
CA SER A 231 -2.83 20.88 -8.18
C SER A 231 -2.27 19.49 -7.87
N ARG A 232 -3.00 18.43 -8.21
CA ARG A 232 -2.59 17.03 -8.08
C ARG A 232 -2.15 16.43 -9.41
N LYS A 233 -2.02 17.24 -10.46
CA LYS A 233 -1.58 16.83 -11.79
C LYS A 233 -0.21 17.41 -12.08
N LYS A 234 0.63 16.62 -12.74
CA LYS A 234 1.95 17.03 -13.21
C LYS A 234 2.22 16.38 -14.55
N ILE A 235 2.78 17.12 -15.50
CA ILE A 235 3.28 16.58 -16.77
C ILE A 235 4.79 16.80 -16.80
N LYS A 236 5.54 15.74 -17.08
CA LYS A 236 7.00 15.81 -17.22
C LYS A 236 7.42 14.97 -18.43
N ASN A 237 8.11 15.59 -19.38
CA ASN A 237 8.56 14.94 -20.63
C ASN A 237 7.41 14.26 -21.40
N GLY A 238 6.24 14.91 -21.47
CA GLY A 238 5.05 14.35 -22.11
C GLY A 238 4.30 13.29 -21.29
N ILE A 239 4.86 12.80 -20.18
CA ILE A 239 4.22 11.79 -19.33
C ILE A 239 3.34 12.47 -18.26
N LYS A 240 2.10 12.00 -18.13
CA LYS A 240 1.11 12.49 -17.17
C LYS A 240 1.22 11.76 -15.82
N TYR A 241 1.19 12.54 -14.74
CA TYR A 241 1.25 12.06 -13.37
C TYR A 241 0.10 12.59 -12.52
N PHE A 242 -0.42 11.74 -11.63
CA PHE A 242 -1.44 12.08 -10.64
C PHE A 242 -0.94 11.81 -9.21
N SER A 243 -1.22 12.72 -8.28
CA SER A 243 -0.98 12.53 -6.86
C SER A 243 -2.27 12.37 -6.09
N MET A 244 -2.51 11.14 -5.63
CA MET A 244 -3.58 10.86 -4.69
C MET A 244 -3.02 11.00 -3.27
N GLY A 245 -3.22 12.16 -2.63
CA GLY A 245 -2.69 12.48 -1.28
C GLY A 245 -3.20 11.58 -0.13
N ARG A 246 -3.82 10.46 -0.45
CA ARG A 246 -4.36 9.44 0.46
C ARG A 246 -3.68 8.08 0.29
N ILE A 247 -2.70 7.93 -0.60
CA ILE A 247 -2.00 6.67 -0.81
C ILE A 247 -0.85 6.55 0.19
N MET A 248 -0.92 5.49 0.97
CA MET A 248 -0.08 5.22 2.14
C MET A 248 0.61 3.88 2.02
N TRP A 249 1.82 3.77 2.54
CA TRP A 249 2.49 2.51 2.85
C TRP A 249 1.81 1.84 4.03
N TYR A 250 1.44 0.57 3.85
CA TYR A 250 0.94 -0.35 4.86
C TYR A 250 1.93 -1.49 5.05
N THR A 251 2.19 -1.87 6.30
CA THR A 251 3.16 -2.93 6.60
C THR A 251 2.86 -3.63 7.91
N ASN A 252 3.46 -4.80 8.08
CA ASN A 252 3.60 -5.52 9.35
C ASN A 252 5.08 -5.83 9.68
N LEU A 253 6.01 -5.16 8.99
CA LEU A 253 7.44 -5.10 9.30
C LEU A 253 7.67 -3.99 10.33
N ASP A 254 8.54 -4.26 11.30
CA ASP A 254 8.74 -3.32 12.38
C ASP A 254 9.64 -2.15 11.95
N THR A 255 9.41 -0.96 12.51
CA THR A 255 10.21 0.24 12.20
C THR A 255 10.39 1.10 13.42
N THR A 256 11.44 1.92 13.44
CA THR A 256 11.65 2.91 14.50
C THR A 256 10.49 3.89 14.62
N LYS A 257 9.90 4.34 13.49
CA LYS A 257 8.75 5.24 13.49
C LYS A 257 7.56 4.70 14.27
N ARG A 258 7.33 3.39 14.23
CA ARG A 258 6.24 2.73 14.97
C ARG A 258 6.32 2.98 16.48
N HIS A 259 7.52 3.21 16.98
CA HIS A 259 7.84 3.38 18.40
C HIS A 259 8.17 4.84 18.74
N GLU A 260 8.05 5.77 17.79
CA GLU A 260 8.23 7.20 18.05
C GLU A 260 7.10 7.71 18.94
N GLU A 261 7.45 8.38 20.04
CA GLU A 261 6.45 9.01 20.90
C GLU A 261 5.89 10.28 20.24
N PHE A 262 4.58 10.40 20.18
CA PHE A 262 3.91 11.60 19.70
C PHE A 262 3.85 12.66 20.80
N THR A 263 4.61 13.74 20.65
CA THR A 263 4.66 14.83 21.65
C THR A 263 3.32 15.57 21.75
N LEU A 264 2.65 15.44 22.89
CA LEU A 264 1.39 16.12 23.20
C LEU A 264 1.62 17.43 23.94
N TYR A 265 0.99 18.52 23.49
CA TYR A 265 1.17 19.85 24.07
C TYR A 265 -0.13 20.55 24.49
N LYS A 266 -1.28 20.15 23.93
CA LYS A 266 -2.59 20.71 24.30
C LYS A 266 -3.01 20.25 25.69
N LYS A 267 -3.79 21.10 26.37
CA LYS A 267 -4.47 20.78 27.62
C LYS A 267 -5.97 20.64 27.36
N TYR A 268 -6.60 19.75 28.08
CA TYR A 268 -8.04 19.54 28.04
C TYR A 268 -8.79 20.74 28.63
N SER A 269 -9.90 21.12 27.98
CA SER A 269 -10.93 22.00 28.50
C SER A 269 -12.29 21.53 28.00
N GLN A 270 -13.33 21.69 28.80
CA GLN A 270 -14.67 21.22 28.43
C GLN A 270 -15.27 22.04 27.28
N GLU A 271 -14.84 23.29 27.13
CA GLU A 271 -15.31 24.21 26.10
C GLU A 271 -14.74 23.87 24.71
N GLU A 272 -13.47 23.45 24.63
CA GLU A 272 -12.82 23.12 23.35
C GLU A 272 -13.06 21.66 22.94
N TYR A 273 -13.13 20.74 23.90
CA TYR A 273 -13.21 19.30 23.67
C TYR A 273 -14.61 18.78 24.02
N LEU A 274 -15.52 18.95 23.08
CA LEU A 274 -16.91 18.51 23.22
C LEU A 274 -17.00 16.99 23.35
N LYS A 275 -17.92 16.53 24.21
CA LYS A 275 -18.28 15.11 24.31
C LYS A 275 -19.26 14.72 23.21
N TYR A 276 -19.27 13.43 22.84
CA TYR A 276 -20.35 12.90 22.02
C TYR A 276 -21.62 12.70 22.83
N ASP A 277 -22.76 12.88 22.17
CA ASP A 277 -24.09 12.68 22.75
C ASP A 277 -24.39 11.18 22.97
N SER A 278 -23.73 10.30 22.22
CA SER A 278 -24.05 8.86 22.11
C SER A 278 -23.16 7.93 22.93
N PHE A 279 -21.96 8.37 23.34
CA PHE A 279 -21.02 7.58 24.14
C PHE A 279 -20.00 8.47 24.85
N ASP A 280 -19.42 7.97 25.95
CA ASP A 280 -18.47 8.74 26.78
C ASP A 280 -17.07 8.79 26.15
N ALA A 281 -16.91 9.67 25.17
CA ALA A 281 -15.63 10.08 24.61
C ALA A 281 -15.68 11.56 24.20
N ILE A 282 -14.52 12.19 24.09
CA ILE A 282 -14.39 13.54 23.52
C ILE A 282 -14.07 13.48 22.03
N GLU A 283 -14.53 14.46 21.27
CA GLU A 283 -14.14 14.66 19.89
C GLU A 283 -12.83 15.46 19.81
N VAL A 284 -11.85 14.89 19.12
CA VAL A 284 -10.58 15.54 18.82
C VAL A 284 -10.47 15.68 17.31
N SER A 285 -10.72 16.89 16.81
CA SER A 285 -10.86 17.13 15.37
C SER A 285 -9.54 17.00 14.59
N LYS A 286 -8.39 17.21 15.24
CA LYS A 286 -7.05 17.13 14.63
C LYS A 286 -6.10 16.35 15.54
N VAL A 287 -5.24 15.54 14.94
CA VAL A 287 -4.23 14.74 15.67
C VAL A 287 -3.37 15.60 16.60
N VAL A 288 -2.97 16.78 16.13
CA VAL A 288 -2.14 17.73 16.90
C VAL A 288 -2.87 18.33 18.11
N ASP A 289 -4.19 18.21 18.16
CA ASP A 289 -5.00 18.72 19.26
C ASP A 289 -5.26 17.68 20.35
N ILE A 290 -4.65 16.47 20.29
CA ILE A 290 -4.81 15.47 21.35
C ILE A 290 -4.30 16.05 22.69
N PRO A 291 -5.17 16.13 23.73
CA PRO A 291 -4.79 16.71 25.02
C PRO A 291 -3.88 15.75 25.81
N LYS A 292 -2.84 16.31 26.43
CA LYS A 292 -1.83 15.53 27.18
C LYS A 292 -2.29 15.08 28.57
N ASP A 293 -3.30 15.74 29.12
CA ASP A 293 -3.80 15.61 30.49
C ASP A 293 -5.19 14.96 30.56
N TYR A 294 -5.66 14.37 29.45
CA TYR A 294 -6.93 13.63 29.38
C TYR A 294 -6.69 12.13 29.23
N THR A 295 -7.25 11.35 30.14
CA THR A 295 -7.07 9.88 30.22
C THR A 295 -8.30 9.09 29.76
N GLY A 296 -9.40 9.79 29.44
CA GLY A 296 -10.63 9.19 28.92
C GLY A 296 -10.52 8.81 27.44
N LEU A 297 -11.62 8.30 26.88
CA LEU A 297 -11.70 7.94 25.46
C LEU A 297 -11.76 9.19 24.58
N MET A 298 -11.08 9.11 23.44
CA MET A 298 -10.97 10.20 22.47
C MET A 298 -11.28 9.67 21.07
N GLY A 299 -12.17 10.34 20.35
CA GLY A 299 -12.35 10.12 18.92
C GLY A 299 -11.40 11.01 18.12
N VAL A 300 -10.48 10.39 17.38
CA VAL A 300 -9.46 11.06 16.56
C VAL A 300 -9.66 10.75 15.07
N PRO A 301 -9.23 11.61 14.13
CA PRO A 301 -9.26 11.30 12.70
C PRO A 301 -8.43 10.05 12.36
N ILE A 302 -8.78 9.35 11.28
CA ILE A 302 -8.02 8.18 10.78
C ILE A 302 -6.56 8.51 10.44
N THR A 303 -6.25 9.79 10.19
CA THR A 303 -4.87 10.28 10.00
C THR A 303 -4.00 10.09 11.23
N PHE A 304 -4.59 9.88 12.41
CA PHE A 304 -3.88 9.53 13.64
C PHE A 304 -2.98 8.31 13.49
N LEU A 305 -3.33 7.33 12.63
CA LEU A 305 -2.52 6.12 12.48
C LEU A 305 -1.08 6.38 12.02
N ASP A 306 -0.78 7.52 11.38
CA ASP A 306 0.59 7.89 11.03
C ASP A 306 1.45 8.25 12.26
N LYS A 307 0.80 8.58 13.38
CA LYS A 307 1.40 8.91 14.69
C LYS A 307 1.11 7.85 15.75
N TYR A 308 0.52 6.72 15.35
CA TYR A 308 0.12 5.69 16.30
C TYR A 308 1.34 4.90 16.78
N ASN A 309 1.67 5.11 18.04
CA ASN A 309 2.61 4.31 18.80
C ASN A 309 1.83 3.42 19.79
N PRO A 310 1.98 2.08 19.73
CA PRO A 310 1.21 1.15 20.54
C PRO A 310 1.63 1.19 22.02
N ASP A 311 2.80 1.72 22.35
CA ASP A 311 3.25 1.89 23.73
C ASP A 311 2.67 3.17 24.36
N GLN A 312 2.31 4.15 23.52
CA GLN A 312 1.70 5.41 23.97
C GLN A 312 0.18 5.38 23.97
N PHE A 313 -0.45 4.77 22.96
CA PHE A 313 -1.89 4.78 22.79
C PHE A 313 -2.46 3.37 22.66
N GLU A 314 -3.72 3.21 23.06
CA GLU A 314 -4.54 2.03 22.79
C GLU A 314 -5.61 2.41 21.76
N ILE A 315 -5.78 1.59 20.71
CA ILE A 315 -6.93 1.68 19.81
C ILE A 315 -8.06 0.80 20.38
N VAL A 316 -9.13 1.44 20.82
CA VAL A 316 -10.27 0.78 21.48
C VAL A 316 -11.29 0.30 20.45
N GLY A 317 -11.49 1.07 19.38
CA GLY A 317 -12.43 0.73 18.33
C GLY A 317 -12.53 1.83 17.29
N MET A 318 -13.54 1.73 16.42
CA MET A 318 -13.88 2.79 15.50
C MET A 318 -15.38 3.01 15.53
N SER A 319 -15.77 4.27 15.56
CA SER A 319 -17.15 4.64 15.35
C SER A 319 -17.32 4.83 13.84
N SER A 320 -17.73 3.79 13.14
CA SER A 320 -18.03 3.85 11.70
C SER A 320 -19.09 2.84 11.38
N GLY A 321 -20.12 3.22 10.62
CA GLY A 321 -21.18 2.30 10.23
C GLY A 321 -20.68 1.13 9.38
N ASN A 322 -19.50 1.24 8.75
CA ASN A 322 -18.87 0.16 7.99
C ASN A 322 -18.18 -0.88 8.90
N ILE A 323 -17.93 -0.53 10.15
CA ILE A 323 -17.36 -1.42 11.16
C ILE A 323 -18.51 -1.84 12.07
N VAL A 324 -19.21 -2.91 11.69
CA VAL A 324 -20.31 -3.49 12.49
C VAL A 324 -19.79 -4.68 13.29
N GLY A 325 -20.25 -4.83 14.54
CA GLY A 325 -19.89 -5.93 15.43
C GLY A 325 -18.84 -5.52 16.46
N GLU A 326 -17.90 -6.42 16.78
CA GLU A 326 -16.98 -6.30 17.92
C GLU A 326 -16.07 -5.05 17.91
N TYR A 327 -15.76 -4.50 16.73
CA TYR A 327 -14.87 -3.34 16.59
C TYR A 327 -15.63 -2.01 16.52
N PHE A 328 -16.97 -2.06 16.49
CA PHE A 328 -17.82 -0.89 16.50
C PHE A 328 -17.81 -0.26 17.89
N PHE A 329 -17.58 1.04 17.97
CA PHE A 329 -17.66 1.76 19.24
C PHE A 329 -18.75 2.82 19.23
N GLY A 330 -19.58 2.84 20.28
CA GLY A 330 -20.34 4.01 20.69
C GLY A 330 -21.54 4.47 19.83
N GLY A 331 -21.80 3.89 18.66
CA GLY A 331 -22.92 4.33 17.84
C GLY A 331 -22.58 5.44 16.84
N VAL A 332 -23.55 6.30 16.53
CA VAL A 332 -23.37 7.43 15.61
C VAL A 332 -22.69 8.58 16.32
N HIS A 333 -21.69 9.21 15.70
CA HIS A 333 -21.02 10.40 16.23
C HIS A 333 -21.94 11.58 16.13
N ILE A 334 -22.51 11.98 17.25
CA ILE A 334 -23.40 13.12 17.31
C ILE A 334 -22.83 14.04 18.37
N ILE A 335 -22.68 15.31 18.01
CA ILE A 335 -22.35 16.37 18.95
C ILE A 335 -23.38 17.46 18.77
N ASN A 336 -24.12 17.78 19.83
CA ASN A 336 -25.19 18.77 19.80
C ASN A 336 -26.20 18.47 18.67
N GLY A 337 -26.59 17.20 18.52
CA GLY A 337 -27.55 16.76 17.50
C GLY A 337 -27.01 16.71 16.05
N LYS A 338 -25.72 17.01 15.81
CA LYS A 338 -25.12 17.01 14.47
C LYS A 338 -24.17 15.84 14.27
N MET A 339 -24.38 15.10 13.19
CA MET A 339 -23.51 13.99 12.79
C MET A 339 -22.09 14.47 12.48
N LYS A 340 -21.08 13.75 12.96
CA LYS A 340 -19.65 13.96 12.66
C LYS A 340 -19.10 12.81 11.83
N TYR A 341 -17.92 13.04 11.24
CA TYR A 341 -17.18 12.01 10.49
C TYR A 341 -16.78 10.84 11.38
N ALA A 342 -16.52 9.69 10.75
CA ALA A 342 -15.95 8.52 11.43
C ALA A 342 -14.62 8.84 12.12
N ARG A 343 -14.42 8.25 13.30
CA ARG A 343 -13.30 8.49 14.22
C ARG A 343 -12.77 7.17 14.73
N VAL A 344 -11.45 7.09 14.85
CA VAL A 344 -10.78 6.03 15.60
C VAL A 344 -10.89 6.41 17.07
N ILE A 345 -11.37 5.48 17.90
CA ILE A 345 -11.48 5.69 19.33
C ILE A 345 -10.20 5.19 19.99
N ILE A 346 -9.51 6.10 20.66
CA ILE A 346 -8.23 5.82 21.31
C ILE A 346 -8.28 6.17 22.80
N LYS A 347 -7.32 5.63 23.54
CA LYS A 347 -7.01 5.98 24.91
C LYS A 347 -5.51 6.22 25.05
N ASN A 348 -5.12 7.26 25.79
CA ASN A 348 -3.71 7.44 26.17
C ASN A 348 -3.37 6.45 27.29
N LYS A 349 -2.26 5.72 27.14
CA LYS A 349 -1.79 4.75 28.15
C LYS A 349 -1.02 5.41 29.30
N LYS A 350 -0.56 6.64 29.11
CA LYS A 350 0.23 7.40 30.08
C LYS A 350 -0.62 8.18 31.07
#